data_AF-A0A2D5TXD9-F1
#
_entry.id   AF-A0A2D5TXD9-F1
#
_cell.length_a   1.000
_cell.length_b   1.000
_cell.length_c   1.000
_cell.angle_alpha   90.00
_cell.angle_beta   90.00
_cell.angle_gamma   90.00
#
_symmetry.space_group_name_H-M   'P 1'
#
loop_
_entity.id
_entity.type
_entity.pdbx_description
1 polymer ?
#
loop_
_entity_poly.entity_id
_entity_poly.type
_entity_poly.pdbx_seq_one_letter_code
_entity_poly.pdbx_strand_id
1 'polypeptide(L)'
;MNRGLIRVGPFFTLLVFLFWGGQSTFSHAVEIQPQDNQHSGMVTDGNSTIYPQNRLGNGLYRDNNLLVSKTDQMIIGSQPVKGTESAVYLFQGRDQELGLGLVNGENEGMGRLKKVGKEFYEFSNYEIGYQRIFRILQGRIVPVLENLRTATGVTLSETHAVFYHITESSSSSNAEDNAKPKWNYRFRLHLVRLGEPQVVTLYQLPLEDQNAKLRISWKNEHELIHRKRDGSEETLNLQKISPGMF
;
A
#
# COMPACT_ATOMS: atom_id res chain seq x y z
N MET A 1 65.44 3.16 62.80
CA MET A 1 64.70 4.13 61.95
C MET A 1 63.30 3.57 61.74
N ASN A 2 62.29 4.35 62.16
CA ASN A 2 60.84 4.30 61.90
C ASN A 2 60.09 2.95 61.91
N ARG A 3 58.90 2.79 62.48
CA ARG A 3 58.00 3.52 63.40
C ARG A 3 56.88 2.49 63.65
N GLY A 4 56.44 2.31 64.90
CA GLY A 4 55.32 1.42 65.21
C GLY A 4 53.96 2.00 64.79
N LEU A 5 52.93 1.13 64.66
CA LEU A 5 51.75 1.11 65.53
C LEU A 5 50.73 0.03 65.10
N ILE A 6 50.44 -0.87 66.04
CA ILE A 6 49.14 -1.35 66.54
C ILE A 6 47.91 -1.30 65.60
N ARG A 7 47.34 -2.48 65.30
CA ARG A 7 45.97 -2.69 64.78
C ARG A 7 44.96 -2.79 65.94
N VAL A 8 43.85 -2.05 65.84
CA VAL A 8 42.63 -2.21 66.66
C VAL A 8 41.45 -2.51 65.73
N GLY A 9 40.52 -3.35 66.22
CA GLY A 9 39.46 -4.04 65.49
C GLY A 9 38.25 -3.20 65.00
N PRO A 10 37.15 -3.88 64.61
CA PRO A 10 36.28 -3.43 63.54
C PRO A 10 35.06 -2.63 64.02
N PHE A 11 34.71 -1.59 63.27
CA PHE A 11 33.37 -0.97 63.30
C PHE A 11 32.70 -1.17 61.95
N PHE A 12 31.56 -1.85 61.98
CA PHE A 12 30.63 -2.01 60.86
C PHE A 12 29.94 -0.66 60.59
N THR A 13 30.05 -0.15 59.36
CA THR A 13 29.24 0.98 58.88
C THR A 13 28.43 0.52 57.67
N LEU A 14 27.11 0.43 57.85
CA LEU A 14 26.12 0.13 56.82
C LEU A 14 25.93 1.39 55.95
N LEU A 15 26.34 1.36 54.68
CA LEU A 15 26.08 2.44 53.73
C LEU A 15 24.86 2.08 52.86
N VAL A 16 23.76 2.81 53.04
CA VAL A 16 22.57 2.72 52.18
C VAL A 16 22.84 3.50 50.90
N PHE A 17 22.93 2.82 49.76
CA PHE A 17 22.91 3.45 48.44
C PHE A 17 21.47 3.60 47.96
N LEU A 18 20.98 4.83 47.94
CA LEU A 18 19.77 5.22 47.22
C LEU A 18 20.07 5.19 45.71
N PHE A 19 19.59 4.15 45.02
CA PHE A 19 19.52 4.13 43.56
C PHE A 19 18.39 5.07 43.11
N TRP A 20 18.74 6.25 42.62
CA TRP A 20 17.85 7.06 41.79
C TRP A 20 17.91 6.51 40.36
N GLY A 21 16.97 5.63 40.03
CA GLY A 21 16.69 5.23 38.66
C GLY A 21 15.95 6.36 37.93
N GLY A 22 16.68 7.26 37.28
CA GLY A 22 16.10 8.18 36.30
C GLY A 22 15.79 7.42 35.01
N GLN A 23 14.56 6.91 34.87
CA GLN A 23 14.08 6.45 33.57
C GLN A 23 13.83 7.70 32.70
N SER A 24 14.70 7.91 31.72
CA SER A 24 14.47 8.86 30.63
C SER A 24 13.37 8.31 29.73
N THR A 25 12.12 8.64 30.03
CA THR A 25 11.04 8.53 29.04
C THR A 25 11.29 9.61 27.99
N PHE A 26 11.84 9.22 26.84
CA PHE A 26 11.77 10.03 25.63
C PHE A 26 10.30 10.16 25.22
N SER A 27 9.61 11.15 25.79
CA SER A 27 8.39 11.65 25.19
C SER A 27 8.80 12.29 23.87
N HIS A 28 8.39 11.69 22.74
CA HIS A 28 8.38 12.39 21.48
C HIS A 28 7.46 13.60 21.66
N ALA A 29 8.05 14.76 21.92
CA ALA A 29 7.33 16.01 21.99
C ALA A 29 6.67 16.24 20.64
N VAL A 30 5.34 16.20 20.61
CA VAL A 30 4.56 16.80 19.53
C VAL A 30 4.88 18.28 19.57
N GLU A 31 5.55 18.79 18.55
CA GLU A 31 5.87 20.21 18.45
C GLU A 31 4.55 21.00 18.41
N ILE A 32 4.22 21.68 19.52
CA ILE A 32 3.03 22.53 19.61
C ILE A 32 3.35 23.82 18.84
N GLN A 33 3.07 23.83 17.54
CA GLN A 33 3.29 25.00 16.70
C GLN A 33 2.12 26.00 16.82
N PRO A 34 2.39 27.31 16.78
CA PRO A 34 1.41 28.35 17.10
C PRO A 34 0.28 28.44 16.07
N GLN A 35 -0.95 28.65 16.55
CA GLN A 35 -2.13 28.91 15.73
C GLN A 35 -1.94 30.17 14.84
N ASP A 36 -2.09 29.98 13.53
CA ASP A 36 -2.23 30.96 12.47
C ASP A 36 -3.58 30.74 11.74
N ASN A 37 -3.97 31.66 10.85
CA ASN A 37 -5.26 31.64 10.17
C ASN A 37 -5.48 30.48 9.18
N GLN A 38 -4.49 29.61 8.97
CA GLN A 38 -4.62 28.35 8.21
C GLN A 38 -4.76 27.12 9.13
N HIS A 39 -4.73 27.31 10.46
CA HIS A 39 -4.94 26.25 11.43
C HIS A 39 -6.42 25.88 11.49
N SER A 40 -6.74 24.82 10.76
CA SER A 40 -7.96 24.06 10.93
C SER A 40 -7.60 22.86 11.79
N GLY A 41 -8.38 22.61 12.83
CA GLY A 41 -8.03 21.67 13.89
C GLY A 41 -7.94 20.22 13.42
N MET A 42 -8.83 19.39 13.96
CA MET A 42 -8.88 17.97 13.68
C MET A 42 -9.88 17.70 12.56
N VAL A 43 -9.48 16.98 11.51
CA VAL A 43 -10.42 16.47 10.49
C VAL A 43 -10.61 14.98 10.64
N THR A 44 -11.86 14.55 10.68
CA THR A 44 -12.23 13.14 10.63
C THR A 44 -12.55 12.75 9.19
N ASP A 45 -11.92 11.68 8.72
CA ASP A 45 -12.12 11.05 7.42
C ASP A 45 -12.38 9.55 7.65
N GLY A 46 -13.66 9.18 7.67
CA GLY A 46 -14.09 7.84 8.08
C GLY A 46 -13.69 7.51 9.53
N ASN A 47 -12.92 6.44 9.71
CA ASN A 47 -12.41 6.00 11.03
C ASN A 47 -11.02 6.58 11.34
N SER A 48 -10.54 7.50 10.52
CA SER A 48 -9.23 8.11 10.67
C SER A 48 -9.36 9.61 10.90
N THR A 49 -8.31 10.16 11.50
CA THR A 49 -8.23 11.57 11.85
C THR A 49 -6.93 12.14 11.31
N ILE A 50 -6.97 13.35 10.76
CA ILE A 50 -5.77 14.08 10.29
C ILE A 50 -5.58 15.30 11.17
N TYR A 51 -4.37 15.46 11.72
CA TYR A 51 -4.04 16.58 12.61
C TYR A 51 -2.54 16.95 12.59
N PRO A 52 -2.19 18.25 12.60
CA PRO A 52 -3.05 19.38 12.27
C PRO A 52 -3.50 19.32 10.80
N GLN A 53 -4.69 19.81 10.48
CA GLN A 53 -5.11 19.87 9.08
C GLN A 53 -4.25 20.88 8.29
N ASN A 54 -4.04 20.63 7.00
CA ASN A 54 -3.41 21.55 6.05
C ASN A 54 -1.97 21.94 6.38
N ARG A 55 -1.17 21.00 6.91
CA ARG A 55 0.24 21.24 7.25
C ARG A 55 1.15 20.12 6.79
N LEU A 56 2.34 20.49 6.29
CA LEU A 56 3.44 19.54 6.12
C LEU A 56 3.83 18.95 7.48
N GLY A 57 4.08 17.64 7.53
CA GLY A 57 4.38 16.96 8.79
C GLY A 57 3.15 16.61 9.62
N ASN A 58 1.93 16.84 9.12
CA ASN A 58 0.76 16.40 9.86
C ASN A 58 0.68 14.87 9.99
N GLY A 59 -0.08 14.43 10.98
CA GLY A 59 -0.26 13.02 11.31
C GLY A 59 -1.59 12.49 10.81
N LEU A 60 -1.57 11.23 10.37
CA LEU A 60 -2.77 10.39 10.26
C LEU A 60 -2.90 9.57 11.53
N TYR A 61 -4.09 9.57 12.11
CA TYR A 61 -4.42 8.89 13.35
C TYR A 61 -5.59 7.94 13.16
N ARG A 62 -5.65 6.91 14.00
CA ARG A 62 -6.81 6.03 14.17
C ARG A 62 -6.90 5.66 15.64
N ASP A 63 -8.09 5.79 16.23
CA ASP A 63 -8.31 5.55 17.67
C ASP A 63 -7.30 6.30 18.57
N ASN A 64 -7.00 7.54 18.20
CA ASN A 64 -6.00 8.42 18.82
C ASN A 64 -4.53 7.95 18.74
N ASN A 65 -4.24 6.85 18.04
CA ASN A 65 -2.88 6.39 17.78
C ASN A 65 -2.34 7.00 16.47
N LEU A 66 -1.13 7.54 16.51
CA LEU A 66 -0.44 8.05 15.32
C LEU A 66 -0.04 6.87 14.43
N LEU A 67 -0.56 6.85 13.21
CA LEU A 67 -0.25 5.84 12.20
C LEU A 67 0.96 6.23 11.35
N VAL A 68 1.00 7.50 10.90
CA VAL A 68 2.10 8.03 10.08
C VAL A 68 2.15 9.55 10.16
N SER A 69 3.36 10.09 10.15
CA SER A 69 3.66 11.51 9.93
C SER A 69 4.99 11.61 9.19
N LYS A 70 5.08 12.50 8.21
CA LYS A 70 6.28 12.73 7.40
C LYS A 70 6.46 14.23 7.14
N THR A 71 7.62 14.75 7.50
CA THR A 71 7.91 16.20 7.53
C THR A 71 7.84 16.89 6.16
N ASP A 72 7.92 16.13 5.07
CA ASP A 72 7.85 16.60 3.70
C ASP A 72 6.50 16.31 3.02
N GLN A 73 5.52 15.81 3.77
CA GLN A 73 4.19 15.44 3.26
C GLN A 73 3.09 16.11 4.07
N MET A 74 2.07 16.59 3.37
CA MET A 74 0.80 17.00 3.95
C MET A 74 -0.23 15.92 3.62
N ILE A 75 -0.64 15.15 4.61
CA ILE A 75 -1.70 14.14 4.49
C ILE A 75 -3.05 14.86 4.39
N ILE A 76 -3.83 14.50 3.38
CA ILE A 76 -5.10 15.17 3.05
C ILE A 76 -6.28 14.21 2.91
N GLY A 77 -6.06 12.91 3.06
CA GLY A 77 -7.12 11.91 3.08
C GLY A 77 -6.61 10.49 3.29
N SER A 78 -7.51 9.56 3.56
CA SER A 78 -7.17 8.15 3.74
C SER A 78 -8.27 7.23 3.23
N GLN A 79 -7.89 6.00 2.88
CA GLN A 79 -8.79 4.97 2.39
C GLN A 79 -8.36 3.62 2.97
N PRO A 80 -9.22 2.97 3.77
CA PRO A 80 -8.97 1.61 4.22
C PRO A 80 -8.78 0.64 3.05
N VAL A 81 -7.85 -0.28 3.20
CA VAL A 81 -7.70 -1.41 2.28
C VAL A 81 -8.71 -2.48 2.71
N LYS A 82 -9.86 -2.56 2.01
CA LYS A 82 -10.97 -3.43 2.44
C LYS A 82 -10.54 -4.90 2.60
N GLY A 83 -10.89 -5.47 3.74
CA GLY A 83 -10.52 -6.84 4.13
C GLY A 83 -9.16 -6.94 4.81
N THR A 84 -8.53 -5.81 5.13
CA THR A 84 -7.29 -5.72 5.89
C THR A 84 -7.37 -4.55 6.90
N GLU A 85 -6.51 -4.54 7.91
CA GLU A 85 -6.25 -3.44 8.87
C GLU A 85 -5.43 -2.30 8.24
N SER A 86 -4.75 -2.57 7.13
CA SER A 86 -3.95 -1.61 6.37
C SER A 86 -4.78 -0.46 5.75
N ALA A 87 -4.14 0.70 5.52
CA ALA A 87 -4.76 1.85 4.87
C ALA A 87 -3.81 2.55 3.90
N VAL A 88 -4.36 3.07 2.81
CA VAL A 88 -3.66 3.95 1.88
C VAL A 88 -4.00 5.38 2.25
N TYR A 89 -3.00 6.27 2.31
CA TYR A 89 -3.21 7.69 2.56
C TYR A 89 -2.80 8.53 1.36
N LEU A 90 -3.54 9.61 1.12
CA LEU A 90 -3.26 10.61 0.12
C LEU A 90 -2.45 11.73 0.77
N PHE A 91 -1.33 12.07 0.13
CA PHE A 91 -0.52 13.19 0.56
C PHE A 91 -0.26 14.15 -0.61
N GLN A 92 -0.01 15.40 -0.26
CA GLN A 92 0.59 16.40 -1.11
C GLN A 92 2.04 16.63 -0.65
N GLY A 93 3.01 16.49 -1.57
CA GLY A 93 4.42 16.78 -1.30
C GLY A 93 4.73 18.28 -1.35
N ARG A 94 5.99 18.64 -1.07
CA ARG A 94 6.48 20.03 -1.13
C ARG A 94 6.26 20.69 -2.50
N ASP A 95 6.40 19.92 -3.57
CA ASP A 95 6.23 20.39 -4.95
C ASP A 95 4.76 20.39 -5.40
N GLN A 96 3.82 20.30 -4.45
CA GLN A 96 2.38 20.20 -4.66
C GLN A 96 1.92 18.93 -5.40
N GLU A 97 2.82 18.00 -5.72
CA GLU A 97 2.47 16.71 -6.30
C GLU A 97 1.69 15.83 -5.34
N LEU A 98 0.64 15.19 -5.86
CA LEU A 98 -0.13 14.21 -5.11
C LEU A 98 0.52 12.82 -5.18
N GLY A 99 0.50 12.12 -4.06
CA GLY A 99 0.97 10.75 -3.97
C GLY A 99 0.17 9.91 -2.99
N LEU A 100 0.28 8.59 -3.13
CA LEU A 100 -0.26 7.64 -2.17
C LEU A 100 0.85 7.01 -1.34
N GLY A 101 0.63 6.90 -0.04
CA GLY A 101 1.45 6.14 0.89
C GLY A 101 0.66 5.02 1.56
N LEU A 102 1.35 4.12 2.23
CA LEU A 102 0.78 2.94 2.90
C LEU A 102 1.07 2.98 4.40
N VAL A 103 0.05 2.68 5.19
CA VAL A 103 0.16 2.23 6.57
C VAL A 103 -0.22 0.76 6.59
N ASN A 104 0.70 -0.10 7.04
CA ASN A 104 0.40 -1.53 7.23
C ASN A 104 -0.35 -1.73 8.54
N GLY A 105 -1.24 -2.72 8.55
CA GLY A 105 -1.81 -3.27 9.78
C GLY A 105 -0.72 -3.91 10.64
N GLU A 106 -0.89 -3.89 11.96
CA GLU A 106 0.09 -4.44 12.90
C GLU A 106 0.20 -5.97 12.77
N ASN A 107 -0.90 -6.64 12.42
CA ASN A 107 -1.00 -8.11 12.43
C ASN A 107 -1.02 -8.75 11.02
N GLU A 108 -0.73 -7.98 9.98
CA GLU A 108 -1.01 -8.41 8.59
C GLU A 108 0.24 -8.68 7.75
N GLY A 109 1.42 -8.63 8.34
CA GLY A 109 2.66 -8.76 7.60
C GLY A 109 3.00 -7.50 6.78
N MET A 110 3.95 -7.64 5.86
CA MET A 110 4.47 -6.49 5.12
C MET A 110 3.77 -6.27 3.79
N GLY A 111 2.66 -5.52 3.83
CA GLY A 111 2.06 -4.92 2.66
C GLY A 111 3.03 -3.95 1.96
N ARG A 112 2.91 -3.88 0.62
CA ARG A 112 3.67 -2.97 -0.24
C ARG A 112 2.73 -2.19 -1.13
N LEU A 113 2.99 -0.91 -1.31
CA LEU A 113 2.29 -0.04 -2.25
C LEU A 113 3.29 0.48 -3.28
N LYS A 114 3.06 0.20 -4.55
CA LYS A 114 3.93 0.59 -5.66
C LYS A 114 3.21 1.56 -6.57
N LYS A 115 3.80 2.72 -6.87
CA LYS A 115 3.36 3.58 -7.98
C LYS A 115 3.67 2.87 -9.29
N VAL A 116 2.65 2.61 -10.11
CA VAL A 116 2.79 1.91 -11.39
C VAL A 116 2.46 2.81 -12.59
N GLY A 117 1.96 4.01 -12.32
CA GLY A 117 1.47 4.92 -13.34
C GLY A 117 1.37 6.37 -12.88
N LYS A 118 0.87 7.22 -13.78
CA LYS A 118 0.53 8.61 -13.45
C LYS A 118 -0.47 8.68 -12.30
N GLU A 119 -1.60 7.97 -12.44
CA GLU A 119 -2.66 7.95 -11.43
C GLU A 119 -2.71 6.66 -10.61
N PHE A 120 -2.05 5.56 -11.03
CA PHE A 120 -2.25 4.23 -10.46
C PHE A 120 -1.17 3.78 -9.46
N TYR A 121 -1.63 3.05 -8.45
CA TYR A 121 -0.84 2.38 -7.43
C TYR A 121 -1.34 0.94 -7.24
N GLU A 122 -0.41 0.00 -7.09
CA GLU A 122 -0.70 -1.39 -6.77
C GLU A 122 -0.32 -1.68 -5.32
N PHE A 123 -1.31 -2.10 -4.54
CA PHE A 123 -1.11 -2.69 -3.23
C PHE A 123 -0.95 -4.21 -3.38
N SER A 124 0.05 -4.77 -2.72
CA SER A 124 0.22 -6.21 -2.61
C SER A 124 0.61 -6.59 -1.19
N ASN A 125 -0.07 -7.59 -0.64
CA ASN A 125 0.33 -8.30 0.56
C ASN A 125 0.31 -9.80 0.25
N TYR A 126 1.49 -10.37 -0.01
CA TYR A 126 1.61 -11.76 -0.44
C TYR A 126 1.42 -12.77 0.68
N GLU A 127 1.54 -12.35 1.94
CA GLU A 127 1.37 -13.23 3.11
C GLU A 127 -0.10 -13.64 3.27
N ILE A 128 -1.02 -12.70 3.02
CA ILE A 128 -2.47 -12.94 3.03
C ILE A 128 -3.09 -13.09 1.63
N GLY A 129 -2.27 -13.07 0.57
CA GLY A 129 -2.73 -13.23 -0.82
C GLY A 129 -3.59 -12.09 -1.35
N TYR A 130 -3.39 -10.85 -0.87
CA TYR A 130 -4.14 -9.67 -1.29
C TYR A 130 -3.41 -8.86 -2.35
N GLN A 131 -4.13 -8.46 -3.39
CA GLN A 131 -3.72 -7.48 -4.37
C GLN A 131 -4.88 -6.54 -4.70
N ARG A 132 -4.60 -5.24 -4.72
CA ARG A 132 -5.59 -4.20 -5.04
C ARG A 132 -4.94 -3.11 -5.85
N ILE A 133 -5.76 -2.42 -6.63
CA ILE A 133 -5.37 -1.24 -7.37
C ILE A 133 -6.05 -0.04 -6.75
N PHE A 134 -5.30 1.02 -6.55
CA PHE A 134 -5.79 2.33 -6.17
C PHE A 134 -5.42 3.31 -7.27
N ARG A 135 -6.19 4.38 -7.41
CA ARG A 135 -5.76 5.53 -8.19
C ARG A 135 -6.10 6.85 -7.54
N ILE A 136 -5.35 7.88 -7.92
CA ILE A 136 -5.65 9.27 -7.59
C ILE A 136 -6.55 9.81 -8.71
N LEU A 137 -7.81 10.10 -8.40
CA LEU A 137 -8.76 10.67 -9.35
C LEU A 137 -9.42 11.89 -8.73
N GLN A 138 -9.39 13.02 -9.45
CA GLN A 138 -9.98 14.29 -8.98
C GLN A 138 -9.53 14.67 -7.54
N GLY A 139 -8.25 14.43 -7.23
CA GLY A 139 -7.68 14.74 -5.91
C GLY A 139 -8.12 13.80 -4.78
N ARG A 140 -8.65 12.61 -5.09
CA ARG A 140 -9.11 11.62 -4.09
C ARG A 140 -8.53 10.24 -4.36
N ILE A 141 -8.47 9.42 -3.32
CA ILE A 141 -8.15 8.00 -3.43
C ILE A 141 -9.38 7.28 -3.95
N VAL A 142 -9.25 6.56 -5.06
CA VAL A 142 -10.32 5.72 -5.61
C VAL A 142 -9.82 4.28 -5.69
N PRO A 143 -10.34 3.37 -4.85
CA PRO A 143 -10.13 1.94 -5.03
C PRO A 143 -10.70 1.49 -6.37
N VAL A 144 -9.91 0.73 -7.13
CA VAL A 144 -10.34 0.14 -8.39
C VAL A 144 -10.74 -1.31 -8.11
N LEU A 145 -11.97 -1.69 -8.49
CA LEU A 145 -12.53 -3.02 -8.21
C LEU A 145 -12.51 -3.40 -6.73
N GLU A 146 -13.08 -2.55 -5.86
CA GLU A 146 -12.97 -2.66 -4.41
C GLU A 146 -13.41 -4.02 -3.81
N ASN A 147 -14.24 -4.80 -4.52
CA ASN A 147 -14.71 -6.09 -4.05
C ASN A 147 -13.82 -7.27 -4.45
N LEU A 148 -12.74 -7.04 -5.21
CA LEU A 148 -11.83 -8.07 -5.71
C LEU A 148 -10.50 -8.05 -4.94
N ARG A 149 -10.03 -9.24 -4.57
CA ARG A 149 -8.80 -9.43 -3.79
C ARG A 149 -7.55 -9.71 -4.63
N THR A 150 -7.70 -9.84 -5.95
CA THR A 150 -6.65 -10.27 -6.88
C THR A 150 -6.45 -9.29 -8.05
N ALA A 151 -6.90 -8.04 -7.89
CA ALA A 151 -6.77 -7.03 -8.94
C ALA A 151 -5.32 -6.52 -9.03
N THR A 152 -4.68 -6.67 -10.19
CA THR A 152 -3.26 -6.33 -10.41
C THR A 152 -2.93 -6.23 -11.91
N GLY A 153 -1.66 -5.96 -12.23
CA GLY A 153 -1.11 -5.98 -13.57
C GLY A 153 -1.47 -4.76 -14.40
N VAL A 154 -1.49 -3.59 -13.78
CA VAL A 154 -1.79 -2.33 -14.47
C VAL A 154 -0.80 -2.12 -15.61
N THR A 155 -1.33 -2.01 -16.83
CA THR A 155 -0.61 -1.81 -18.08
C THR A 155 -1.16 -0.57 -18.77
N LEU A 156 -0.30 0.42 -19.03
CA LEU A 156 -0.70 1.77 -19.45
C LEU A 156 -0.41 2.03 -20.93
N SER A 157 -1.33 2.72 -21.59
CA SER A 157 -1.07 3.49 -22.82
C SER A 157 -1.08 4.98 -22.49
N GLU A 158 -1.05 5.83 -23.51
CA GLU A 158 -1.15 7.29 -23.33
C GLU A 158 -2.53 7.73 -22.81
N THR A 159 -3.58 6.98 -23.13
CA THR A 159 -4.99 7.37 -22.90
C THR A 159 -5.76 6.38 -22.04
N HIS A 160 -5.25 5.15 -21.89
CA HIS A 160 -5.97 4.06 -21.21
C HIS A 160 -5.09 3.29 -20.22
N ALA A 161 -5.74 2.57 -19.31
CA ALA A 161 -5.11 1.52 -18.53
C ALA A 161 -5.90 0.22 -18.64
N VAL A 162 -5.18 -0.89 -18.64
CA VAL A 162 -5.75 -2.24 -18.55
C VAL A 162 -5.17 -2.93 -17.33
N PHE A 163 -6.00 -3.68 -16.63
CA PHE A 163 -5.61 -4.51 -15.49
C PHE A 163 -6.50 -5.75 -15.43
N TYR A 164 -6.14 -6.72 -14.60
CA TYR A 164 -6.87 -7.97 -14.50
C TYR A 164 -7.05 -8.43 -13.07
N HIS A 165 -7.91 -9.43 -12.91
CA HIS A 165 -7.93 -10.27 -11.73
C HIS A 165 -8.09 -11.74 -12.12
N ILE A 166 -7.67 -12.63 -11.22
CA ILE A 166 -7.89 -14.07 -11.35
C ILE A 166 -9.34 -14.36 -10.95
N THR A 167 -10.08 -14.99 -11.86
CA THR A 167 -11.47 -15.42 -11.65
C THR A 167 -11.56 -16.87 -11.17
N GLU A 168 -10.68 -17.73 -11.67
CA GLU A 168 -10.63 -19.15 -11.33
C GLU A 168 -9.17 -19.61 -11.31
N SER A 169 -8.85 -20.56 -10.44
CA SER A 169 -7.57 -21.27 -10.43
C SER A 169 -7.84 -22.77 -10.31
N SER A 170 -7.09 -23.58 -11.06
CA SER A 170 -7.15 -25.03 -10.97
C SER A 170 -5.74 -25.61 -11.05
N SER A 171 -5.56 -26.79 -10.49
CA SER A 171 -4.32 -27.55 -10.61
C SER A 171 -4.61 -28.98 -11.03
N SER A 172 -3.78 -29.50 -11.93
CA SER A 172 -3.72 -30.93 -12.21
C SER A 172 -2.50 -31.50 -11.48
N SER A 173 -2.73 -32.29 -10.43
CA SER A 173 -1.71 -33.16 -9.85
C SER A 173 -1.89 -34.55 -10.46
N ASN A 174 -0.95 -34.99 -11.30
CA ASN A 174 -0.85 -36.42 -11.58
C ASN A 174 -0.25 -37.06 -10.33
N ALA A 175 -1.01 -37.94 -9.66
CA ALA A 175 -0.59 -38.60 -8.43
C ALA A 175 0.65 -39.52 -8.61
N GLU A 176 1.08 -39.78 -9.85
CA GLU A 176 2.16 -40.70 -10.18
C GLU A 176 3.54 -40.03 -10.34
N ASP A 177 3.59 -38.71 -10.50
CA ASP A 177 4.85 -37.98 -10.58
C ASP A 177 4.95 -36.99 -9.42
N ASN A 178 6.08 -37.00 -8.70
CA ASN A 178 6.50 -35.94 -7.77
C ASN A 178 6.71 -34.57 -8.46
N ALA A 179 6.05 -34.32 -9.59
CA ALA A 179 6.10 -33.10 -10.36
C ALA A 179 5.31 -32.00 -9.65
N LYS A 180 5.86 -30.77 -9.69
CA LYS A 180 5.17 -29.59 -9.20
C LYS A 180 3.79 -29.47 -9.88
N PRO A 181 2.72 -29.13 -9.14
CA PRO A 181 1.38 -29.00 -9.71
C PRO A 181 1.40 -28.03 -10.89
N LYS A 182 0.81 -28.46 -12.01
CA LYS A 182 0.57 -27.57 -13.16
C LYS A 182 -0.68 -26.77 -12.84
N TRP A 183 -0.50 -25.48 -12.59
CA TRP A 183 -1.58 -24.54 -12.36
C TRP A 183 -2.11 -23.98 -13.68
N ASN A 184 -3.42 -23.80 -13.77
CA ASN A 184 -4.10 -23.02 -14.79
C ASN A 184 -4.89 -21.90 -14.11
N TYR A 185 -4.80 -20.69 -14.64
CA TYR A 185 -5.49 -19.51 -14.11
C TYR A 185 -6.35 -18.90 -15.20
N ARG A 186 -7.58 -18.52 -14.85
CA ARG A 186 -8.47 -17.79 -15.75
C ARG A 186 -8.58 -16.35 -15.28
N PHE A 187 -8.46 -15.43 -16.22
CA PHE A 187 -8.38 -14.00 -15.95
C PHE A 187 -9.53 -13.24 -16.57
N ARG A 188 -9.88 -12.14 -15.92
CA ARG A 188 -10.80 -11.14 -16.45
C ARG A 188 -10.08 -9.81 -16.55
N LEU A 189 -10.06 -9.26 -17.76
CA LEU A 189 -9.53 -7.92 -18.02
C LEU A 189 -10.56 -6.84 -17.74
N HIS A 190 -10.03 -5.67 -17.38
CA HIS A 190 -10.77 -4.43 -17.15
C HIS A 190 -10.04 -3.29 -17.84
N LEU A 191 -10.80 -2.36 -18.38
CA LEU A 191 -10.33 -1.22 -19.16
C LEU A 191 -10.86 0.07 -18.53
N VAL A 192 -9.99 1.09 -18.47
CA VAL A 192 -10.33 2.45 -18.03
C VAL A 192 -9.68 3.46 -18.96
N ARG A 193 -10.34 4.62 -19.13
CA ARG A 193 -9.71 5.84 -19.65
C ARG A 193 -8.99 6.55 -18.51
N LEU A 194 -7.80 7.08 -18.80
CA LEU A 194 -7.06 7.87 -17.82
C LEU A 194 -7.84 9.14 -17.48
N GLY A 195 -7.89 9.51 -16.20
CA GLY A 195 -8.64 10.67 -15.73
C GLY A 195 -10.17 10.53 -15.69
N GLU A 196 -10.73 9.38 -16.11
CA GLU A 196 -12.19 9.14 -16.08
C GLU A 196 -12.57 8.07 -15.05
N PRO A 197 -13.71 8.21 -14.34
CA PRO A 197 -14.14 7.28 -13.29
C PRO A 197 -14.54 5.89 -13.78
N GLN A 198 -14.95 5.76 -15.05
CA GLN A 198 -15.55 4.55 -15.59
C GLN A 198 -14.56 3.39 -15.68
N VAL A 199 -14.98 2.21 -15.20
CA VAL A 199 -14.28 0.93 -15.36
C VAL A 199 -15.18 -0.02 -16.16
N VAL A 200 -14.67 -0.54 -17.28
CA VAL A 200 -15.38 -1.52 -18.12
C VAL A 200 -14.74 -2.89 -17.96
N THR A 201 -15.53 -3.88 -17.58
CA THR A 201 -15.11 -5.27 -17.51
C THR A 201 -15.28 -5.95 -18.87
N LEU A 202 -14.21 -6.59 -19.37
CA LEU A 202 -14.19 -7.23 -20.67
C LEU A 202 -14.65 -8.70 -20.55
N TYR A 203 -15.97 -8.90 -20.61
CA TYR A 203 -16.56 -10.24 -20.40
C TYR A 203 -16.29 -11.24 -21.54
N GLN A 204 -16.03 -10.75 -22.75
CA GLN A 204 -15.89 -11.56 -23.97
C GLN A 204 -14.46 -12.10 -24.17
N LEU A 205 -13.57 -11.92 -23.20
CA LEU A 205 -12.17 -12.33 -23.25
C LEU A 205 -11.84 -13.33 -22.13
N PRO A 206 -12.07 -14.64 -22.34
CA PRO A 206 -11.55 -15.66 -21.43
C PRO A 206 -10.05 -15.83 -21.68
N LEU A 207 -9.23 -15.17 -20.87
CA LEU A 207 -7.78 -15.36 -20.90
C LEU A 207 -7.38 -16.46 -19.93
N GLU A 208 -6.54 -17.38 -20.40
CA GLU A 208 -5.99 -18.46 -19.59
C GLU A 208 -4.47 -18.48 -19.69
N ASP A 209 -3.80 -18.71 -18.56
CA ASP A 209 -2.35 -18.84 -18.49
C ASP A 209 -1.95 -19.75 -17.33
N GLN A 210 -0.81 -20.42 -17.47
CA GLN A 210 -0.19 -21.21 -16.40
C GLN A 210 0.63 -20.35 -15.43
N ASN A 211 0.78 -19.06 -15.72
CA ASN A 211 1.38 -18.07 -14.84
C ASN A 211 0.29 -17.25 -14.15
N ALA A 212 0.38 -17.12 -12.81
CA ALA A 212 -0.54 -16.27 -12.04
C ALA A 212 -0.41 -14.77 -12.35
N LYS A 213 0.64 -14.38 -13.09
CA LYS A 213 0.85 -13.02 -13.60
C LYS A 213 0.76 -13.02 -15.12
N LEU A 214 -0.30 -12.40 -15.66
CA LEU A 214 -0.40 -12.16 -17.10
C LEU A 214 0.69 -11.19 -17.57
N ARG A 215 1.22 -11.46 -18.76
CA ARG A 215 2.14 -10.58 -19.48
C ARG A 215 1.37 -9.90 -20.61
N ILE A 216 0.97 -8.66 -20.37
CA ILE A 216 0.22 -7.85 -21.32
C ILE A 216 1.03 -6.60 -21.63
N SER A 217 0.98 -6.17 -22.89
CA SER A 217 1.56 -4.91 -23.35
C SER A 217 0.69 -4.29 -24.43
N TRP A 218 0.66 -2.96 -24.50
CA TRP A 218 0.04 -2.26 -25.62
C TRP A 218 0.89 -2.41 -26.89
N LYS A 219 0.25 -2.77 -27.99
CA LYS A 219 0.86 -2.78 -29.33
C LYS A 219 0.68 -1.42 -30.02
N ASN A 220 -0.50 -0.84 -29.84
CA ASN A 220 -0.89 0.50 -30.26
C ASN A 220 -2.01 0.98 -29.32
N GLU A 221 -2.64 2.11 -29.63
CA GLU A 221 -3.71 2.70 -28.80
C GLU A 221 -4.98 1.86 -28.66
N HIS A 222 -5.19 0.84 -29.50
CA HIS A 222 -6.40 0.01 -29.53
C HIS A 222 -6.15 -1.48 -29.27
N GLU A 223 -4.91 -1.95 -29.38
CA GLU A 223 -4.58 -3.37 -29.35
C GLU A 223 -3.62 -3.72 -28.21
N LEU A 224 -3.93 -4.82 -27.52
CA LEU A 224 -3.03 -5.45 -26.56
C LEU A 224 -2.39 -6.70 -27.16
N ILE A 225 -1.19 -7.03 -26.70
CA ILE A 225 -0.56 -8.34 -26.86
C ILE A 225 -0.55 -9.02 -25.51
N HIS A 226 -1.12 -10.24 -25.43
CA HIS A 226 -0.92 -11.17 -24.32
C HIS A 226 0.12 -12.21 -24.75
N ARG A 227 1.27 -12.24 -24.05
CA ARG A 227 2.30 -13.27 -24.24
C ARG A 227 2.16 -14.35 -23.17
N LYS A 228 1.77 -15.55 -23.60
CA LYS A 228 1.57 -16.72 -22.72
C LYS A 228 2.90 -17.28 -22.23
N ARG A 229 2.86 -18.12 -21.19
CA ARG A 229 4.05 -18.77 -20.63
C ARG A 229 4.85 -19.58 -21.65
N ASP A 230 4.18 -20.22 -22.60
CA ASP A 230 4.79 -21.02 -23.66
C ASP A 230 5.44 -20.18 -24.77
N GLY A 231 5.33 -18.85 -24.69
CA GLY A 231 5.87 -17.91 -25.67
C GLY A 231 4.90 -17.55 -26.79
N SER A 232 3.72 -18.20 -26.87
CA SER A 232 2.70 -17.82 -27.83
C SER A 232 2.11 -16.44 -27.51
N GLU A 233 1.66 -15.75 -28.56
CA GLU A 233 1.08 -14.41 -28.45
C GLU A 233 -0.32 -14.36 -29.01
N GLU A 234 -1.17 -13.59 -28.33
CA GLU A 234 -2.54 -13.31 -28.75
C GLU A 234 -2.73 -11.79 -28.80
N THR A 235 -3.25 -11.29 -29.92
CA THR A 235 -3.58 -9.86 -30.07
C THR A 235 -5.05 -9.64 -29.77
N LEU A 236 -5.34 -8.71 -28.85
CA LEU A 236 -6.68 -8.37 -28.41
C LEU A 236 -7.03 -6.97 -28.91
N ASN A 237 -7.98 -6.86 -29.85
CA ASN A 237 -8.45 -5.57 -30.35
C ASN A 237 -9.55 -5.02 -29.43
N LEU A 238 -9.19 -4.06 -28.58
CA LEU A 238 -10.08 -3.49 -27.58
C LEU A 238 -11.17 -2.60 -28.18
N GLN A 239 -10.89 -1.94 -29.31
CA GLN A 239 -11.89 -1.14 -30.02
C GLN A 239 -13.05 -2.01 -30.53
N LYS A 240 -12.76 -3.22 -31.02
CA LYS A 240 -13.80 -4.17 -31.42
C LYS A 240 -14.61 -4.70 -30.23
N ILE A 241 -13.95 -4.92 -29.09
CA ILE A 241 -14.55 -5.56 -27.91
C ILE A 241 -15.36 -4.57 -27.07
N SER A 242 -14.87 -3.34 -26.96
CA SER A 242 -15.47 -2.27 -26.16
C SER A 242 -15.39 -0.93 -26.91
N PRO A 243 -16.12 -0.78 -28.03
CA PRO A 243 -16.01 0.39 -28.90
C PRO A 243 -16.33 1.71 -28.19
N GLY A 244 -17.24 1.72 -27.22
CA GLY A 244 -17.59 2.93 -26.45
C GLY A 244 -16.46 3.47 -25.56
N MET A 245 -15.35 2.74 -25.42
CA MET A 245 -14.16 3.20 -24.71
C MET A 245 -13.14 3.89 -25.63
N PHE A 246 -13.33 3.91 -26.95
CA PHE A 246 -12.41 4.53 -27.91
C PHE A 246 -13.08 5.64 -28.73
#